data_AF-A0A9X2CBK8-F1
#
_entry.id   AF-A0A9X2CBK8-F1
#
_cell.length_a   1.000
_cell.length_b   1.000
_cell.length_c   1.000
_cell.angle_alpha   90.00
_cell.angle_beta   90.00
_cell.angle_gamma   90.00
#
_symmetry.space_group_name_H-M   'P 1'
#
loop_
_entity.id
_entity.type
_entity.pdbx_description
1 polymer ?
#
loop_
_entity_poly.entity_id
_entity_poly.type
_entity_poly.pdbx_seq_one_letter_code
_entity_poly.pdbx_strand_id
1 'polypeptide(L)'
;MSSWEKRGNYLIEVSQRCLKGHKTFDLCRSHLVQASQISKGTIYNHFTSEADLIVAVACADYRNWLAQAEQDTQQYSDPYLRYIFHHCQRLYNILSEQSFVIARVIPNEAVISQASDYYRERFERVSSQYKQWNTQVLAEIGEIRGFDRGELLCDYLRGAMINSDDAQKHYNDAEMYYQFSFGMTQLMGHSHKRSPGIKVFLQWLQDKEASKVLSS
;
A
#
# COMPACT_ATOMS: atom_id res chain seq x y z
N MET A 1 -10.06 16.67 -14.17
CA MET A 1 -9.67 15.38 -14.78
C MET A 1 -10.24 15.27 -16.18
N SER A 2 -9.38 15.02 -17.17
CA SER A 2 -9.82 14.83 -18.56
C SER A 2 -10.55 13.49 -18.76
N SER A 3 -11.27 13.33 -19.88
CA SER A 3 -11.93 12.06 -20.25
C SER A 3 -10.93 10.90 -20.36
N TRP A 4 -9.72 11.20 -20.84
CA TRP A 4 -8.64 10.23 -20.96
C TRP A 4 -8.14 9.78 -19.58
N GLU A 5 -7.97 10.69 -18.62
CA GLU A 5 -7.55 10.34 -17.26
C GLU A 5 -8.61 9.54 -16.49
N LYS A 6 -9.90 9.88 -16.65
CA LYS A 6 -11.00 9.11 -16.05
C LYS A 6 -10.98 7.66 -16.53
N ARG A 7 -10.77 7.45 -17.84
CA ARG A 7 -10.67 6.11 -18.42
C ARG A 7 -9.42 5.37 -17.94
N GLY A 8 -8.29 6.05 -17.85
CA GLY A 8 -7.06 5.48 -17.31
C GLY A 8 -7.24 4.99 -15.87
N ASN A 9 -7.87 5.79 -15.01
CA ASN A 9 -8.16 5.38 -13.63
C ASN A 9 -9.11 4.16 -13.59
N TYR A 10 -10.18 4.15 -14.38
CA TYR A 10 -11.08 3.00 -14.47
C TYR A 10 -10.34 1.72 -14.90
N LEU A 11 -9.44 1.80 -15.88
CA LEU A 11 -8.65 0.64 -16.30
C LEU A 11 -7.71 0.15 -15.18
N ILE A 12 -7.14 1.06 -14.38
CA ILE A 12 -6.33 0.69 -13.22
C ILE A 12 -7.18 0.00 -12.14
N GLU A 13 -8.39 0.50 -11.87
CA GLU A 13 -9.34 -0.13 -10.94
C GLU A 13 -9.76 -1.53 -11.42
N VAL A 14 -10.02 -1.70 -12.72
CA VAL A 14 -10.26 -3.03 -13.31
C VAL A 14 -9.03 -3.93 -13.10
N SER A 15 -7.82 -3.40 -13.29
CA SER A 15 -6.57 -4.16 -13.12
C SER A 15 -6.38 -4.64 -11.69
N GLN A 16 -6.59 -3.76 -10.70
CA GLN A 16 -6.53 -4.11 -9.28
C GLN A 16 -7.57 -5.18 -8.92
N ARG A 17 -8.79 -5.12 -9.49
CA ARG A 17 -9.81 -6.16 -9.30
C ARG A 17 -9.40 -7.50 -9.92
N CYS A 18 -8.83 -7.49 -11.12
CA CYS A 18 -8.35 -8.71 -11.77
C CYS A 18 -7.19 -9.37 -11.03
N LEU A 19 -6.39 -8.60 -10.28
CA LEU A 19 -5.26 -9.10 -9.51
C LEU A 19 -5.64 -9.57 -8.09
N LYS A 20 -6.91 -9.46 -7.68
CA LYS A 20 -7.32 -9.88 -6.32
C LYS A 20 -7.04 -11.36 -6.09
N GLY A 21 -6.36 -11.67 -4.99
CA GLY A 21 -5.96 -13.03 -4.60
C GLY A 21 -4.73 -13.56 -5.35
N HIS A 22 -4.21 -12.85 -6.35
CA HIS A 22 -3.03 -13.28 -7.09
C HIS A 22 -1.75 -13.06 -6.28
N LYS A 23 -0.77 -13.96 -6.44
CA LYS A 23 0.57 -13.87 -5.80
C LYS A 23 1.65 -13.38 -6.75
N THR A 24 1.42 -13.53 -8.06
CA THR A 24 2.29 -13.05 -9.14
C THR A 24 1.55 -12.03 -9.98
N PHE A 25 2.28 -11.07 -10.56
CA PHE A 25 1.68 -10.13 -11.51
C PHE A 25 1.65 -10.79 -12.90
N ASP A 26 0.56 -11.47 -13.19
CA ASP A 26 0.29 -12.20 -14.46
C ASP A 26 -0.76 -11.50 -15.34
N LEU A 27 -1.18 -10.29 -14.94
CA LEU A 27 -2.13 -9.49 -15.69
C LEU A 27 -1.46 -8.82 -16.89
N CYS A 28 -1.94 -9.13 -18.10
CA CYS A 28 -1.55 -8.46 -19.33
C CYS A 28 -2.63 -7.50 -19.83
N ARG A 29 -2.25 -6.53 -20.67
CA ARG A 29 -3.19 -5.60 -21.34
C ARG A 29 -4.31 -6.29 -22.11
N SER A 30 -4.07 -7.50 -22.65
CA SER A 30 -5.10 -8.31 -23.32
C SER A 30 -6.22 -8.75 -22.37
N HIS A 31 -5.90 -9.09 -21.12
CA HIS A 31 -6.89 -9.51 -20.12
C HIS A 31 -7.87 -8.38 -19.79
N LEU A 32 -7.42 -7.12 -19.89
CA LEU A 32 -8.26 -5.95 -19.64
C LEU A 32 -9.37 -5.75 -20.68
N VAL A 33 -9.25 -6.28 -21.90
CA VAL A 33 -10.28 -6.11 -22.94
C VAL A 33 -11.61 -6.71 -22.45
N GLN A 34 -11.57 -7.97 -22.01
CA GLN A 34 -12.75 -8.67 -21.51
C GLN A 34 -13.22 -8.09 -20.17
N ALA A 35 -12.30 -7.75 -19.27
CA ALA A 35 -12.64 -7.28 -17.93
C ALA A 35 -13.22 -5.85 -17.92
N SER A 36 -12.81 -4.99 -18.85
CA SER A 36 -13.21 -3.57 -18.87
C SER A 36 -14.30 -3.24 -19.90
N GLN A 37 -14.55 -4.12 -20.88
CA GLN A 37 -15.40 -3.85 -22.05
C GLN A 37 -14.92 -2.66 -22.90
N ILE A 38 -13.62 -2.32 -22.81
CA ILE A 38 -12.97 -1.28 -23.62
C ILE A 38 -12.20 -1.94 -24.76
N SER A 39 -12.20 -1.29 -25.93
CA SER A 39 -11.50 -1.80 -27.11
C SER A 39 -10.00 -1.99 -26.87
N LYS A 40 -9.42 -3.03 -27.51
CA LYS A 40 -7.98 -3.32 -27.46
C LYS A 40 -7.14 -2.09 -27.83
N GLY A 41 -7.50 -1.38 -28.90
CA GLY A 41 -6.77 -0.19 -29.35
C GLY A 41 -6.74 0.91 -28.29
N THR A 42 -7.86 1.12 -27.59
CA THR A 42 -7.92 2.10 -26.49
C THR A 42 -7.05 1.70 -25.30
N ILE A 43 -7.06 0.41 -24.91
CA ILE A 43 -6.22 -0.07 -23.79
C ILE A 43 -4.74 0.07 -24.11
N TYR A 44 -4.33 -0.27 -25.34
CA TYR A 44 -2.93 -0.20 -25.76
C TYR A 44 -2.45 1.25 -25.93
N ASN A 45 -3.37 2.19 -26.14
CA ASN A 45 -3.09 3.62 -26.11
C ASN A 45 -2.92 4.15 -24.66
N HIS A 46 -3.59 3.53 -23.68
CA HIS A 46 -3.39 3.89 -22.27
C HIS A 46 -2.14 3.24 -21.68
N PHE A 47 -1.83 2.00 -22.06
CA PHE A 47 -0.65 1.26 -21.60
C PHE A 47 0.13 0.77 -22.83
N THR A 48 1.24 1.44 -23.13
CA THR A 48 2.07 1.13 -24.30
C THR A 48 2.90 -0.15 -24.11
N SER A 49 3.14 -0.54 -22.85
CA SER A 49 3.80 -1.78 -22.44
C SER A 49 3.11 -2.44 -21.25
N GLU A 50 3.49 -3.68 -20.89
CA GLU A 50 3.04 -4.28 -19.63
C GLU A 50 3.66 -3.59 -18.41
N ALA A 51 4.86 -3.00 -18.58
CA ALA A 51 5.48 -2.18 -17.54
C ALA A 51 4.64 -0.95 -17.21
N ASP A 52 4.03 -0.29 -18.20
CA ASP A 52 3.08 0.81 -17.95
C ASP A 52 1.93 0.36 -17.06
N LEU A 53 1.36 -0.81 -17.32
CA LEU A 53 0.26 -1.38 -16.54
C LEU A 53 0.69 -1.66 -15.08
N ILE A 54 1.83 -2.32 -14.89
CA ILE A 54 2.39 -2.60 -13.56
C ILE A 54 2.64 -1.30 -12.78
N VAL A 55 3.30 -0.33 -13.41
CA VAL A 55 3.65 0.95 -12.79
C VAL A 55 2.40 1.78 -12.51
N ALA A 56 1.37 1.70 -13.36
CA ALA A 56 0.09 2.35 -13.12
C ALA A 56 -0.64 1.80 -11.89
N VAL A 57 -0.65 0.47 -11.72
CA VAL A 57 -1.20 -0.18 -10.51
C VAL A 57 -0.41 0.25 -9.27
N ALA A 58 0.92 0.26 -9.34
CA ALA A 58 1.75 0.78 -8.25
C ALA A 58 1.43 2.24 -7.92
N CYS A 59 1.27 3.11 -8.91
CA CYS A 59 0.88 4.50 -8.69
C CYS A 59 -0.48 4.62 -7.99
N ALA A 60 -1.45 3.75 -8.29
CA ALA A 60 -2.73 3.75 -7.60
C ALA A 60 -2.60 3.34 -6.14
N ASP A 61 -1.84 2.28 -5.84
CA ASP A 61 -1.59 1.84 -4.48
C ASP A 61 -0.92 2.93 -3.63
N TYR A 62 0.15 3.56 -4.15
CA TYR A 62 0.82 4.66 -3.45
C TYR A 62 -0.08 5.88 -3.23
N ARG A 63 -0.95 6.22 -4.20
CA ARG A 63 -1.94 7.29 -4.04
C ARG A 63 -2.95 6.95 -2.94
N ASN A 64 -3.41 5.71 -2.90
CA ASN A 64 -4.33 5.26 -1.86
C ASN A 64 -3.68 5.33 -0.47
N TRP A 65 -2.40 4.95 -0.35
CA TRP A 65 -1.67 5.08 0.91
C TRP A 65 -1.47 6.55 1.31
N LEU A 66 -1.17 7.45 0.37
CA LEU A 66 -1.09 8.88 0.68
C LEU A 66 -2.44 9.45 1.13
N ALA A 67 -3.53 9.11 0.45
CA ALA A 67 -4.87 9.54 0.86
C ALA A 67 -5.24 9.00 2.26
N GLN A 68 -4.87 7.75 2.57
CA GLN A 68 -5.04 7.20 3.91
C GLN A 68 -4.18 7.95 4.95
N ALA A 69 -2.93 8.26 4.62
CA ALA A 69 -2.04 9.00 5.50
C ALA A 69 -2.57 10.42 5.84
N GLU A 70 -3.24 11.08 4.90
CA GLU A 70 -3.93 12.36 5.15
C GLU A 70 -5.08 12.19 6.15
N GLN A 71 -5.88 11.12 6.02
CA GLN A 71 -6.95 10.80 6.98
C GLN A 71 -6.38 10.46 8.36
N ASP A 72 -5.31 9.65 8.40
CA ASP A 72 -4.64 9.25 9.64
C ASP A 72 -4.06 10.45 10.39
N THR A 73 -3.66 11.50 9.66
CA THR A 73 -3.19 12.77 10.25
C THR A 73 -4.29 13.47 11.05
N GLN A 74 -5.55 13.35 10.61
CA GLN A 74 -6.69 13.90 11.32
C GLN A 74 -7.14 12.99 12.47
N GLN A 75 -7.03 11.67 12.29
CA GLN A 75 -7.48 10.68 13.27
C GLN A 75 -6.52 10.51 14.46
N TYR A 76 -5.21 10.54 14.21
CA TYR A 76 -4.19 10.27 15.22
C TYR A 76 -3.28 11.49 15.41
N SER A 77 -3.48 12.19 16.53
CA SER A 77 -2.64 13.35 16.89
C SER A 77 -1.22 12.93 17.31
N ASP A 78 -1.07 11.77 17.95
CA ASP A 78 0.24 11.19 18.28
C ASP A 78 0.88 10.60 17.00
N PRO A 79 2.04 11.13 16.53
CA PRO A 79 2.70 10.65 15.32
C PRO A 79 3.15 9.19 15.43
N TYR A 80 3.45 8.69 16.65
CA TYR A 80 3.79 7.30 16.86
C TYR A 80 2.60 6.38 16.59
N LEU A 81 1.43 6.69 17.16
CA LEU A 81 0.21 5.93 16.88
C LEU A 81 -0.22 6.06 15.42
N ARG A 82 -0.09 7.26 14.84
CA ARG A 82 -0.37 7.50 13.41
C ARG A 82 0.44 6.56 12.53
N TYR A 83 1.75 6.48 12.74
CA TYR A 83 2.62 5.61 11.95
C TYR A 83 2.27 4.13 12.10
N ILE A 84 2.06 3.67 13.34
CA ILE A 84 1.70 2.28 13.63
C ILE A 84 0.37 1.92 12.96
N PHE A 85 -0.69 2.71 13.17
CA PHE A 85 -2.01 2.38 12.65
C PHE A 85 -2.13 2.58 11.15
N HIS A 86 -1.38 3.51 10.54
CA HIS A 86 -1.29 3.64 9.09
C HIS A 86 -0.83 2.33 8.43
N HIS A 87 0.27 1.75 8.92
CA HIS A 87 0.82 0.51 8.35
C HIS A 87 -0.03 -0.71 8.72
N CYS A 88 -0.62 -0.76 9.91
CA CYS A 88 -1.60 -1.80 10.26
C CYS A 88 -2.83 -1.73 9.35
N GLN A 89 -3.35 -0.53 9.04
CA GLN A 89 -4.48 -0.34 8.13
C GLN A 89 -4.15 -0.84 6.73
N ARG A 90 -2.95 -0.54 6.24
CA ARG A 90 -2.48 -1.01 4.94
C ARG A 90 -2.46 -2.54 4.86
N LEU A 91 -1.92 -3.21 5.89
CA LEU A 91 -1.91 -4.67 5.98
C LEU A 91 -3.34 -5.24 6.06
N TYR A 92 -4.22 -4.61 6.86
CA TYR A 92 -5.62 -4.99 6.96
C TYR A 92 -6.34 -4.91 5.61
N ASN A 93 -6.12 -3.85 4.83
CA ASN A 93 -6.74 -3.69 3.51
C ASN A 93 -6.25 -4.76 2.54
N ILE A 94 -4.94 -5.06 2.54
CA ILE A 94 -4.35 -6.15 1.73
C ILE A 94 -5.07 -7.48 2.03
N LEU A 95 -5.14 -7.85 3.32
CA LEU A 95 -5.67 -9.15 3.71
C LEU A 95 -7.19 -9.24 3.56
N SER A 96 -7.93 -8.20 3.95
CA SER A 96 -9.39 -8.23 3.95
C SER A 96 -10.01 -8.09 2.55
N GLU A 97 -9.34 -7.39 1.64
CA GLU A 97 -9.80 -7.22 0.25
C GLU A 97 -9.14 -8.19 -0.72
N GLN A 98 -8.21 -9.01 -0.23
CA GLN A 98 -7.31 -9.86 -1.01
C GLN A 98 -6.57 -9.05 -2.10
N SER A 99 -6.19 -7.81 -1.77
CA SER A 99 -5.53 -6.93 -2.73
C SER A 99 -4.13 -7.42 -3.05
N PHE A 100 -3.75 -7.34 -4.33
CA PHE A 100 -2.41 -7.75 -4.77
C PHE A 100 -1.33 -6.93 -4.06
N VAL A 101 -0.34 -7.60 -3.47
CA VAL A 101 0.78 -6.89 -2.82
C VAL A 101 1.76 -6.43 -3.89
N ILE A 102 1.61 -5.19 -4.37
CA ILE A 102 2.50 -4.60 -5.38
C ILE A 102 3.97 -4.58 -4.95
N ALA A 103 4.22 -4.65 -3.64
CA ALA A 103 5.56 -4.79 -3.08
C ALA A 103 6.27 -6.07 -3.55
N ARG A 104 5.60 -7.06 -4.15
CA ARG A 104 6.29 -8.19 -4.80
C ARG A 104 7.03 -7.81 -6.07
N VAL A 105 6.58 -6.75 -6.74
CA VAL A 105 7.08 -6.32 -8.05
C VAL A 105 7.86 -5.02 -7.94
N ILE A 106 7.43 -4.08 -7.09
CA ILE A 106 8.01 -2.74 -6.98
C ILE A 106 8.62 -2.54 -5.59
N PRO A 107 9.83 -1.97 -5.45
CA PRO A 107 10.65 -1.41 -6.53
C PRO A 107 11.37 -2.51 -7.33
N ASN A 108 11.33 -2.39 -8.65
CA ASN A 108 12.14 -3.13 -9.60
C ASN A 108 12.51 -2.18 -10.74
N GLU A 109 13.77 -1.74 -10.74
CA GLU A 109 14.25 -0.73 -11.68
C GLU A 109 14.14 -1.17 -13.14
N ALA A 110 14.25 -2.47 -13.43
CA ALA A 110 14.07 -2.97 -14.79
C ALA A 110 12.63 -2.76 -15.28
N VAL A 111 11.64 -3.01 -14.43
CA VAL A 111 10.22 -2.76 -14.75
C VAL A 111 9.98 -1.27 -14.92
N ILE A 112 10.47 -0.44 -13.99
CA ILE A 112 10.28 1.01 -14.03
C ILE A 112 10.95 1.61 -15.28
N SER A 113 12.13 1.14 -15.66
CA SER A 113 12.86 1.59 -16.84
C SER A 113 12.20 1.23 -18.18
N GLN A 114 11.31 0.24 -18.18
CA GLN A 114 10.55 -0.19 -19.36
C GLN A 114 9.18 0.49 -19.47
N ALA A 115 8.76 1.20 -18.42
CA ALA A 115 7.57 2.03 -18.49
C ALA A 115 7.87 3.32 -19.28
N SER A 116 6.85 3.80 -19.97
CA SER A 116 6.84 5.10 -20.64
C SER A 116 7.11 6.23 -19.65
N ASP A 117 7.64 7.34 -20.17
CA ASP A 117 7.98 8.52 -19.36
C ASP A 117 6.79 9.01 -18.54
N TYR A 118 5.60 8.98 -19.14
CA TYR A 118 4.35 9.35 -18.47
C TYR A 118 4.10 8.57 -17.17
N TYR A 119 4.28 7.25 -17.17
CA TYR A 119 4.08 6.45 -15.95
C TYR A 119 5.27 6.49 -15.01
N ARG A 120 6.49 6.59 -15.55
CA ARG A 120 7.72 6.72 -14.77
C ARG A 120 7.70 7.99 -13.92
N GLU A 121 7.45 9.15 -14.52
CA GLU A 121 7.38 10.44 -13.81
C GLU A 121 6.29 10.43 -12.74
N ARG A 122 5.13 9.83 -13.05
CA ARG A 122 4.04 9.69 -12.07
C ARG A 122 4.42 8.82 -10.89
N PHE A 123 5.11 7.71 -11.16
CA PHE A 123 5.58 6.80 -10.13
C PHE A 123 6.65 7.45 -9.26
N GLU A 124 7.63 8.11 -9.86
CA GLU A 124 8.69 8.84 -9.15
C GLU A 124 8.07 9.89 -8.22
N ARG A 125 7.12 10.68 -8.71
CA ARG A 125 6.43 11.69 -7.90
C ARG A 125 5.68 11.09 -6.72
N VAL A 126 4.80 10.11 -6.95
CA VAL A 126 3.95 9.56 -5.89
C VAL A 126 4.76 8.73 -4.87
N SER A 127 5.76 7.98 -5.34
CA SER A 127 6.64 7.21 -4.46
C SER A 127 7.52 8.13 -3.61
N SER A 128 8.03 9.23 -4.18
CA SER A 128 8.79 10.25 -3.44
C SER A 128 7.94 10.96 -2.40
N GLN A 129 6.69 11.30 -2.72
CA GLN A 129 5.74 11.87 -1.75
C GLN A 129 5.49 10.92 -0.57
N TYR A 130 5.27 9.63 -0.83
CA TYR A 130 5.04 8.67 0.25
C TYR A 130 6.30 8.40 1.07
N LYS A 131 7.48 8.36 0.43
CA LYS A 131 8.78 8.31 1.15
C LYS A 131 8.94 9.54 2.04
N GLN A 132 8.67 10.73 1.52
CA GLN A 132 8.75 11.98 2.29
C GLN A 132 7.81 11.96 3.49
N TRP A 133 6.56 11.52 3.32
CA TRP A 133 5.62 11.38 4.45
C TRP A 133 6.17 10.43 5.52
N ASN A 134 6.70 9.26 5.13
CA ASN A 134 7.31 8.33 6.10
C ASN A 134 8.47 8.99 6.85
N THR A 135 9.39 9.66 6.15
CA THR A 135 10.52 10.36 6.77
C THR A 135 10.06 11.45 7.73
N GLN A 136 9.05 12.25 7.34
CA GLN A 136 8.51 13.31 8.18
C GLN A 136 7.88 12.77 9.47
N VAL A 137 7.03 11.75 9.38
CA VAL A 137 6.41 11.16 10.57
C VAL A 137 7.44 10.52 11.49
N LEU A 138 8.47 9.86 10.94
CA LEU A 138 9.58 9.32 11.75
C LEU A 138 10.36 10.42 12.47
N ALA A 139 10.61 11.56 11.82
CA ALA A 139 11.23 12.71 12.46
C ALA A 139 10.36 13.29 13.59
N GLU A 140 9.04 13.36 13.39
CA GLU A 140 8.08 13.80 14.42
C GLU A 140 8.03 12.86 15.64
N ILE A 141 8.18 11.55 15.43
CA ILE A 141 8.24 10.55 16.51
C ILE A 141 9.52 10.74 17.35
N GLY A 142 10.59 11.19 16.71
CA GLY A 142 11.90 11.47 17.30
C GLY A 142 13.00 10.63 16.66
N GLU A 143 14.06 11.29 16.21
CA GLU A 143 15.21 10.62 15.59
C GLU A 143 16.10 9.92 16.61
N ILE A 144 16.45 8.66 16.31
CA ILE A 144 17.43 7.88 17.07
C ILE A 144 18.62 7.57 16.16
N ARG A 145 19.75 8.21 16.46
CA ARG A 145 20.99 8.08 15.68
C ARG A 145 21.54 6.66 15.70
N GLY A 146 22.34 6.34 14.68
CA GLY A 146 23.17 5.13 14.62
C GLY A 146 22.80 4.14 13.51
N PHE A 147 21.59 4.20 12.97
CA PHE A 147 21.13 3.32 11.87
C PHE A 147 20.23 4.10 10.91
N ASP A 148 20.16 3.67 9.65
CA ASP A 148 19.12 4.13 8.72
C ASP A 148 17.79 3.44 9.08
N ARG A 149 17.04 4.09 9.97
CA ARG A 149 15.76 3.59 10.47
C ARG A 149 14.70 3.56 9.37
N GLY A 150 14.79 4.48 8.40
CA GLY A 150 13.86 4.56 7.29
C GLY A 150 13.99 3.35 6.37
N GLU A 151 15.21 3.01 5.99
CA GLU A 151 15.51 1.82 5.20
C GLU A 151 15.09 0.53 5.92
N LEU A 152 15.50 0.36 7.18
CA LEU A 152 15.15 -0.82 7.99
C LEU A 152 13.62 -1.02 8.11
N LEU A 153 12.87 0.06 8.33
CA LEU A 153 11.41 -0.02 8.38
C LEU A 153 10.82 -0.34 7.02
N CYS A 154 11.33 0.26 5.93
CA CYS A 154 10.84 -0.05 4.58
C CYS A 154 10.97 -1.54 4.26
N ASP A 155 12.11 -2.15 4.56
CA ASP A 155 12.36 -3.57 4.33
C ASP A 155 11.46 -4.46 5.19
N TYR A 156 11.33 -4.12 6.47
CA TYR A 156 10.43 -4.84 7.38
C TYR A 156 8.98 -4.75 6.95
N LEU A 157 8.48 -3.57 6.63
CA LEU A 157 7.11 -3.35 6.16
C LEU A 157 6.85 -4.13 4.87
N ARG A 158 7.79 -4.07 3.92
CA ARG A 158 7.75 -4.85 2.67
C ARG A 158 7.63 -6.34 2.96
N GLY A 159 8.55 -6.88 3.74
CA GLY A 159 8.58 -8.31 4.09
C GLY A 159 7.33 -8.74 4.85
N ALA A 160 6.87 -7.96 5.82
CA ALA A 160 5.69 -8.26 6.61
C ALA A 160 4.42 -8.36 5.76
N MET A 161 4.22 -7.46 4.79
CA MET A 161 3.06 -7.53 3.89
C MET A 161 3.09 -8.78 3.02
N ILE A 162 4.24 -9.09 2.40
CA ILE A 162 4.39 -10.25 1.53
C ILE A 162 4.19 -11.54 2.33
N ASN A 163 4.88 -11.67 3.47
CA ASN A 163 4.83 -12.87 4.30
C ASN A 163 3.44 -13.09 4.93
N SER A 164 2.75 -12.03 5.35
CA SER A 164 1.40 -12.16 5.91
C SER A 164 0.39 -12.62 4.86
N ASP A 165 0.50 -12.10 3.63
CA ASP A 165 -0.34 -12.52 2.53
C ASP A 165 0.00 -13.94 2.05
N ASP A 166 1.28 -14.31 1.97
CA ASP A 166 1.72 -15.68 1.59
C ASP A 166 1.31 -16.72 2.63
N ALA A 167 1.41 -16.39 3.93
CA ALA A 167 0.95 -17.23 5.02
C ALA A 167 -0.59 -17.25 5.19
N GLN A 168 -1.32 -16.55 4.32
CA GLN A 168 -2.79 -16.42 4.36
C GLN A 168 -3.30 -16.03 5.75
N LYS A 169 -2.61 -15.07 6.38
CA LYS A 169 -3.01 -14.57 7.70
C LYS A 169 -4.41 -13.97 7.62
N HIS A 170 -5.22 -14.23 8.65
CA HIS A 170 -6.57 -13.70 8.70
C HIS A 170 -6.55 -12.20 9.01
N TYR A 171 -7.29 -11.40 8.26
CA TYR A 171 -7.32 -9.94 8.45
C TYR A 171 -7.84 -9.51 9.84
N ASN A 172 -8.55 -10.38 10.55
CA ASN A 172 -9.10 -10.15 11.88
C ASN A 172 -8.23 -10.73 13.02
N ASP A 173 -6.94 -10.93 12.77
CA ASP A 173 -5.98 -11.45 13.76
C ASP A 173 -5.33 -10.31 14.56
N ALA A 174 -5.85 -10.02 15.76
CA ALA A 174 -5.30 -8.97 16.63
C ALA A 174 -3.84 -9.22 17.04
N GLU A 175 -3.44 -10.48 17.18
CA GLU A 175 -2.09 -10.83 17.62
C GLU A 175 -1.05 -10.54 16.53
N MET A 176 -1.41 -10.77 15.27
CA MET A 176 -0.60 -10.36 14.12
C MET A 176 -0.33 -8.85 14.12
N TYR A 177 -1.36 -8.00 14.29
CA TYR A 177 -1.15 -6.54 14.32
C TYR A 177 -0.35 -6.09 15.54
N TYR A 178 -0.57 -6.75 16.69
CA TYR A 178 0.24 -6.51 17.88
C TYR A 178 1.71 -6.80 17.64
N GLN A 179 2.06 -7.97 17.12
CA GLN A 179 3.43 -8.35 16.76
C GLN A 179 4.01 -7.40 15.69
N PHE A 180 3.22 -7.05 14.68
CA PHE A 180 3.61 -6.14 13.62
C PHE A 180 3.99 -4.76 14.18
N SER A 181 3.16 -4.22 15.08
CA SER A 181 3.41 -2.95 15.77
C SER A 181 4.63 -2.98 16.69
N PHE A 182 4.86 -4.11 17.36
CA PHE A 182 6.02 -4.31 18.19
C PHE A 182 7.30 -4.27 17.35
N GLY A 183 7.34 -4.98 16.22
CA GLY A 183 8.47 -4.95 15.29
C GLY A 183 8.76 -3.55 14.76
N MET A 184 7.74 -2.80 14.34
CA MET A 184 7.91 -1.39 13.95
C MET A 184 8.51 -0.55 15.07
N THR A 185 8.05 -0.73 16.31
CA THR A 185 8.53 0.02 17.48
C THR A 185 10.01 -0.22 17.76
N GLN A 186 10.45 -1.48 17.69
CA GLN A 186 11.86 -1.84 17.86
C GLN A 186 12.72 -1.26 16.74
N LEU A 187 12.26 -1.36 15.49
CA LEU A 187 13.01 -0.89 14.33
C LEU A 187 13.11 0.63 14.28
N MET A 188 12.10 1.37 14.74
CA MET A 188 12.18 2.82 14.97
C MET A 188 13.18 3.21 16.07
N GLY A 189 13.65 2.25 16.89
CA GLY A 189 14.59 2.47 18.00
C GLY A 189 13.90 2.89 19.32
N HIS A 190 12.58 2.97 19.34
CA HIS A 190 11.80 3.46 20.47
C HIS A 190 11.35 2.33 21.40
N SER A 191 12.25 1.40 21.73
CA SER A 191 11.95 0.22 22.57
C SER A 191 11.43 0.56 23.97
N HIS A 192 11.71 1.77 24.45
CA HIS A 192 11.20 2.32 25.70
C HIS A 192 9.75 2.84 25.60
N LYS A 193 9.24 3.12 24.39
CA LYS A 193 7.85 3.50 24.20
C LYS A 193 6.95 2.30 24.41
N ARG A 194 5.83 2.52 25.10
CA ARG A 194 4.82 1.49 25.29
C ARG A 194 4.01 1.32 24.00
N SER A 195 4.22 0.21 23.30
CA SER A 195 3.43 -0.11 22.11
C SER A 195 1.95 -0.30 22.45
N PRO A 196 1.03 -0.09 21.49
CA PRO A 196 -0.37 -0.41 21.70
C PRO A 196 -0.51 -1.86 22.16
N GLY A 197 -1.25 -2.07 23.25
CA GLY A 197 -1.49 -3.41 23.77
C GLY A 197 -2.50 -4.18 22.92
N ILE A 198 -2.55 -5.50 23.07
CA ILE A 198 -3.48 -6.37 22.33
C ILE A 198 -4.95 -5.92 22.39
N LYS A 199 -5.40 -5.39 23.54
CA LYS A 199 -6.76 -4.86 23.71
C LYS A 199 -7.09 -3.71 22.76
N VAL A 200 -6.09 -2.90 22.42
CA VAL A 200 -6.26 -1.79 21.46
C VAL A 200 -6.52 -2.33 20.06
N PHE A 201 -5.82 -3.40 19.65
CA PHE A 201 -6.03 -4.03 18.35
C PHE A 201 -7.37 -4.78 18.28
N LEU A 202 -7.79 -5.43 19.37
CA LEU A 202 -9.13 -6.04 19.45
C LEU A 202 -10.22 -4.99 19.24
N GLN A 203 -10.14 -3.84 19.92
CA GLN A 203 -11.10 -2.75 19.74
C GLN A 203 -11.04 -2.18 18.32
N TRP A 204 -9.83 -1.91 17.81
CA TRP A 204 -9.63 -1.38 16.46
C TRP A 204 -10.27 -2.27 15.39
N LEU A 205 -10.14 -3.60 15.52
CA LEU A 205 -10.77 -4.55 14.59
C LEU A 205 -12.30 -4.57 14.72
N GLN A 206 -12.84 -4.50 15.93
CA GLN A 206 -14.30 -4.39 16.16
C GLN A 206 -14.87 -3.12 15.50
N ASP A 207 -14.17 -1.99 15.62
CA ASP A 207 -14.59 -0.73 15.01
C ASP A 207 -14.61 -0.83 13.47
N LYS A 208 -13.68 -1.60 12.89
CA LYS A 208 -13.63 -1.87 11.44
C LYS A 208 -14.79 -2.74 10.97
N GLU A 209 -15.16 -3.76 11.73
CA GLU A 209 -16.32 -4.60 11.43
C GLU A 209 -17.61 -3.80 11.50
N ALA A 210 -17.81 -3.00 12.55
CA ALA A 210 -18.97 -2.12 12.70
C ALA A 210 -19.08 -1.12 11.53
N SER A 211 -17.96 -0.53 11.11
CA SER A 211 -17.92 0.40 9.98
C SER A 211 -18.29 -0.29 8.66
N LYS A 212 -17.88 -1.55 8.44
CA LYS A 212 -18.26 -2.32 7.25
C LYS A 212 -19.76 -2.56 7.17
N VAL A 213 -20.39 -2.96 8.28
CA VAL A 213 -21.84 -3.21 8.36
C VAL A 213 -22.66 -1.96 8.07
N LEU A 214 -22.18 -0.78 8.46
CA LEU A 214 -22.86 0.50 8.19
C LEU A 214 -22.70 0.99 6.75
N SER A 215 -21.71 0.47 6.01
CA SER A 215 -21.39 0.84 4.63
C SER A 215 -21.93 -0.12 3.56
N SER A 216 -22.45 -1.27 3.98
CA SER A 216 -23.05 -2.32 3.13
C SER A 216 -24.57 -2.20 3.08
#